data_AF-A0A920M4H7-F1
#
_entry.id   AF-A0A920M4H7-F1
#
_cell.length_a   1.000
_cell.length_b   1.000
_cell.length_c   1.000
_cell.angle_alpha   90.00
_cell.angle_beta   90.00
_cell.angle_gamma   90.00
#
_symmetry.space_group_name_H-M   'P 1'
#
loop_
_entity.id
_entity.type
_entity.pdbx_description
1 polymer ?
#
loop_
_entity_poly.entity_id
_entity_poly.type
_entity_poly.pdbx_seq_one_letter_code
_entity_poly.pdbx_strand_id
1 'polypeptide(L)'
;MGTSTVNSKKFYDKKKIWSSDEEEVKFPYRVKLKSTKILPEKKYISGYDVAPSLNYVKRWAPEDWYLALLSPVHIISHSDFEIISHGIENSLKGNSSKLSLKKKTRKNRKKK
;
A
#
# COMPACT_ATOMS: atom_id res chain seq x y z
N MET A 1 -2.03 3.78 4.55
CA MET A 1 -1.90 2.76 3.48
C MET A 1 -2.51 1.44 3.96
N GLY A 2 -3.19 0.70 3.09
CA GLY A 2 -3.90 -0.52 3.50
C GLY A 2 -4.64 -1.21 2.35
N THR A 3 -5.25 -2.36 2.64
CA THR A 3 -6.15 -3.08 1.71
C THR A 3 -7.54 -3.20 2.30
N SER A 4 -8.55 -3.23 1.45
CA SER A 4 -9.94 -3.44 1.87
C SER A 4 -10.69 -4.19 0.77
N THR A 5 -11.77 -4.88 1.16
CA THR A 5 -12.61 -5.66 0.24
C THR A 5 -13.92 -4.93 0.00
N VAL A 6 -14.33 -4.80 -1.25
CA VAL A 6 -15.65 -4.23 -1.60
C VAL A 6 -16.74 -5.22 -1.23
N ASN A 7 -17.78 -4.77 -0.52
CA ASN A 7 -18.87 -5.60 0.01
C ASN A 7 -20.27 -5.12 -0.42
N SER A 8 -20.37 -4.21 -1.38
CA SER A 8 -21.67 -3.78 -1.90
C SER A 8 -21.61 -3.47 -3.39
N LYS A 9 -22.78 -3.46 -4.02
CA LYS A 9 -22.97 -2.77 -5.30
C LYS A 9 -22.78 -1.26 -5.13
N LYS A 10 -22.53 -0.57 -6.25
CA LYS A 10 -22.47 0.89 -6.29
C LYS A 10 -23.79 1.49 -5.80
N PHE A 11 -23.72 2.58 -5.04
CA PHE A 11 -24.88 3.35 -4.61
C PHE A 11 -24.57 4.85 -4.70
N TYR A 12 -25.62 5.67 -4.61
CA TYR A 12 -25.53 7.12 -4.70
C TYR A 12 -25.76 7.74 -3.32
N ASP A 13 -24.88 8.64 -2.88
CA ASP A 13 -24.91 9.26 -1.57
C ASP A 13 -24.25 10.65 -1.58
N LYS A 14 -25.03 11.67 -1.19
CA LYS A 14 -24.61 13.09 -1.11
C LYS A 14 -24.16 13.51 0.29
N LYS A 15 -23.91 12.57 1.22
CA LYS A 15 -23.39 12.91 2.55
C LYS A 15 -21.96 13.45 2.44
N LYS A 16 -21.70 14.65 2.98
CA LYS A 16 -20.36 15.25 3.04
C LYS A 16 -19.51 14.54 4.11
N ILE A 17 -18.62 13.64 3.67
CA ILE A 17 -17.73 12.84 4.53
C ILE A 17 -16.25 13.20 4.37
N TRP A 18 -15.93 13.98 3.35
CA TRP A 18 -14.59 14.50 3.09
C TRP A 18 -14.54 15.98 3.47
N SER A 19 -13.42 16.41 4.04
CA SER A 19 -13.16 17.79 4.46
C SER A 19 -12.87 18.70 3.26
N SER A 20 -13.79 18.77 2.30
CA SER A 20 -13.76 19.80 1.26
C SER A 20 -14.55 21.01 1.74
N ASP A 21 -14.05 22.22 1.52
CA ASP A 21 -14.79 23.45 1.83
C ASP A 21 -15.94 23.69 0.83
N GLU A 22 -15.96 22.95 -0.29
CA GLU A 22 -16.99 23.02 -1.32
C GLU A 22 -18.38 22.60 -0.79
N GLU A 23 -19.43 23.31 -1.21
CA GLU A 23 -20.82 22.97 -0.88
C GLU A 23 -21.30 21.69 -1.59
N GLU A 24 -20.77 21.43 -2.79
CA GLU A 24 -21.15 20.27 -3.60
C GLU A 24 -20.28 19.03 -3.31
N VAL A 25 -20.92 17.86 -3.28
CA VAL A 25 -20.22 16.59 -3.08
C VAL A 25 -19.60 16.10 -4.38
N LYS A 26 -18.28 16.25 -4.48
CA LYS A 26 -17.45 15.83 -5.63
C LYS A 26 -17.54 14.33 -5.99
N PHE A 27 -17.80 13.46 -5.02
CA PHE A 27 -17.83 12.00 -5.21
C PHE A 27 -19.11 11.35 -4.62
N PRO A 28 -20.24 11.40 -5.35
CA PRO A 28 -21.51 10.89 -4.86
C PRO A 28 -21.70 9.38 -5.09
N TYR A 29 -20.98 8.78 -6.05
CA TYR A 29 -21.03 7.33 -6.29
C TYR A 29 -20.06 6.59 -5.37
N ARG A 30 -20.58 5.63 -4.59
CA ARG A 30 -19.83 4.96 -3.51
C ARG A 30 -20.04 3.45 -3.50
N VAL A 31 -19.14 2.77 -2.79
CA VAL A 31 -19.23 1.35 -2.43
C VAL A 31 -18.92 1.17 -0.95
N LYS A 32 -19.52 0.16 -0.32
CA LYS A 32 -19.20 -0.21 1.07
C LYS A 32 -17.98 -1.12 1.08
N LEU A 33 -17.07 -0.85 2.01
CA LEU A 33 -15.85 -1.62 2.21
C LEU A 33 -15.96 -2.50 3.47
N LYS A 34 -15.30 -3.65 3.48
CA LYS A 34 -15.19 -4.60 4.60
C LYS A 34 -13.74 -5.10 4.69
N SER A 35 -13.32 -5.52 5.89
CA SER A 35 -12.02 -6.15 6.14
C SER A 35 -10.83 -5.23 5.77
N THR A 36 -10.83 -4.01 6.29
CA THR A 36 -9.75 -3.05 6.05
C THR A 36 -8.53 -3.40 6.89
N LYS A 37 -7.45 -3.84 6.25
CA LYS A 37 -6.12 -3.95 6.86
C LYS A 37 -5.40 -2.61 6.69
N ILE A 38 -5.15 -1.90 7.79
CA ILE A 38 -4.48 -0.60 7.78
C ILE A 38 -3.08 -0.77 8.39
N LEU A 39 -2.05 -0.30 7.68
CA LEU A 39 -0.70 -0.21 8.22
C LEU A 39 -0.64 0.95 9.23
N PRO A 40 0.12 0.84 10.34
CA PRO A 40 0.44 2.01 11.14
C PRO A 40 1.39 2.93 10.38
N GLU A 41 1.36 4.23 10.68
CA GLU A 41 2.11 5.27 9.96
C GLU A 41 3.62 4.98 9.89
N LYS A 42 4.21 4.51 10.99
CA LYS A 42 5.63 4.10 11.07
C LYS A 42 6.00 2.93 10.14
N LYS A 43 5.01 2.26 9.56
CA LYS A 43 5.13 1.09 8.69
C LYS A 43 4.52 1.34 7.32
N TYR A 44 4.22 2.59 6.98
CA TYR A 44 3.83 2.95 5.62
C TYR A 44 4.96 2.60 4.65
N ILE A 45 4.55 2.17 3.47
CA ILE A 45 5.43 1.82 2.38
C ILE A 45 5.34 2.97 1.38
N SER A 46 6.50 3.47 0.93
CA SER A 46 6.53 4.54 -0.05
C SER A 46 5.99 4.04 -1.39
N GLY A 47 5.17 4.86 -2.05
CA GLY A 47 4.74 4.59 -3.42
C GLY A 47 5.92 4.49 -4.38
N TYR A 48 6.98 5.27 -4.14
CA TYR A 48 8.21 5.24 -4.95
C TYR A 48 8.98 3.92 -4.84
N ASP A 49 8.86 3.20 -3.72
CA ASP A 49 9.55 1.91 -3.53
C ASP A 49 8.81 0.76 -4.25
N VAL A 50 7.48 0.87 -4.35
CA VAL A 50 6.62 -0.21 -4.87
C VAL A 50 6.31 0.00 -6.35
N ALA A 51 6.00 1.23 -6.76
CA ALA A 51 5.46 1.50 -8.08
C ALA A 51 6.37 1.05 -9.23
N PRO A 52 7.70 1.26 -9.22
CA PRO A 52 8.59 0.79 -10.30
C PRO A 52 8.55 -0.73 -10.51
N SER A 53 8.15 -1.50 -9.50
CA SER A 53 8.00 -2.96 -9.60
C SER A 53 6.70 -3.39 -10.27
N LEU A 54 5.70 -2.50 -10.35
CA LEU A 54 4.37 -2.81 -10.89
C LEU A 54 4.39 -2.84 -12.42
N ASN A 55 3.82 -3.88 -13.01
CA ASN A 55 3.59 -3.95 -14.44
C ASN A 55 2.63 -2.86 -14.92
N TYR A 56 1.70 -2.42 -14.06
CA TYR A 56 0.76 -1.34 -14.33
C TYR A 56 1.44 -0.05 -14.84
N VAL A 57 2.58 0.34 -14.25
CA VAL A 57 3.24 1.61 -14.60
C VAL A 57 4.33 1.46 -15.67
N LYS A 58 4.73 0.23 -16.03
CA LYS A 58 5.79 -0.04 -17.03
C LYS A 58 5.47 0.45 -18.45
N ARG A 59 4.24 0.86 -18.72
CA ARG A 59 3.84 1.48 -19.99
C ARG A 59 4.34 2.92 -20.15
N TRP A 60 4.82 3.51 -19.07
CA TRP A 60 5.33 4.89 -19.01
C TRP A 60 6.85 4.91 -18.90
N ALA A 61 7.45 6.04 -19.27
CA ALA A 61 8.86 6.28 -19.01
C ALA A 61 9.15 6.20 -17.49
N PRO A 62 10.32 5.69 -17.07
CA PRO A 62 10.67 5.55 -15.65
C PRO A 62 10.66 6.85 -14.86
N GLU A 63 10.76 8.01 -15.51
CA GLU A 63 10.71 9.33 -14.88
C GLU A 63 9.26 9.80 -14.68
N ASP A 64 8.36 9.40 -15.58
CA ASP A 64 6.99 9.90 -15.71
C ASP A 64 5.92 8.90 -15.24
N TRP A 65 6.33 7.77 -14.65
CA TRP A 65 5.42 6.68 -14.27
C TRP A 65 4.27 7.13 -13.37
N TYR A 66 4.47 8.17 -12.55
CA TYR A 66 3.48 8.69 -11.62
C TYR A 66 2.26 9.27 -12.33
N LEU A 67 2.40 9.70 -13.59
CA LEU A 67 1.30 10.18 -14.41
C LEU A 67 0.26 9.09 -14.68
N ALA A 68 0.65 7.81 -14.60
CA ALA A 68 -0.26 6.67 -14.69
C ALA A 68 -1.28 6.61 -13.54
N LEU A 69 -1.08 7.36 -12.45
CA LEU A 69 -1.84 7.32 -11.20
C LEU A 69 -2.63 8.60 -10.89
N LEU A 70 -2.87 9.46 -11.89
CA LEU A 70 -3.62 10.72 -11.69
C LEU A 70 -5.12 10.51 -11.50
N SER A 71 -5.67 9.36 -11.89
CA SER A 71 -7.10 9.06 -11.70
C SER A 71 -7.37 8.59 -10.27
N PRO A 72 -8.57 8.84 -9.70
CA PRO A 72 -8.90 8.38 -8.36
C PRO A 72 -8.95 6.85 -8.20
N VAL A 73 -9.20 6.12 -9.29
CA VAL A 73 -9.38 4.65 -9.28
C VAL A 73 -8.69 4.04 -10.49
N HIS A 74 -7.96 2.95 -10.24
CA HIS A 74 -7.22 2.20 -11.25
C HIS A 74 -7.50 0.70 -11.12
N ILE A 75 -7.57 0.03 -12.27
CA ILE A 75 -7.61 -1.44 -12.33
C ILE A 75 -6.17 -1.93 -12.51
N ILE A 76 -5.70 -2.78 -11.61
CA ILE A 76 -4.37 -3.38 -11.66
C ILE A 76 -4.46 -4.88 -11.93
N SER A 77 -3.36 -5.47 -12.41
CA SER A 77 -3.28 -6.90 -12.64
C SER A 77 -3.25 -7.68 -11.31
N HIS A 78 -3.56 -8.98 -11.36
CA HIS A 78 -3.46 -9.84 -10.17
C HIS A 78 -2.02 -9.89 -9.63
N SER A 79 -1.01 -9.97 -10.52
CA SER A 79 0.40 -9.95 -10.11
C SER A 79 0.80 -8.65 -9.41
N ASP A 80 0.30 -7.50 -9.87
CA ASP A 80 0.58 -6.22 -9.23
C ASP A 80 -0.07 -6.13 -7.84
N PHE A 81 -1.29 -6.68 -7.71
CA PHE A 81 -1.95 -6.81 -6.42
C PHE A 81 -1.15 -7.69 -5.46
N GLU A 82 -0.61 -8.81 -5.92
CA GLU A 82 0.24 -9.69 -5.10
C GLU A 82 1.48 -8.94 -4.58
N ILE A 83 2.19 -8.20 -5.44
CA ILE A 83 3.36 -7.39 -5.06
C ILE A 83 3.01 -6.41 -3.92
N ILE A 84 1.92 -5.66 -4.07
CA ILE A 84 1.47 -4.68 -3.06
C ILE A 84 1.07 -5.41 -1.77
N SER A 85 0.33 -6.51 -1.87
CA SER A 85 -0.17 -7.26 -0.72
C SER A 85 0.97 -7.87 0.10
N HIS A 86 1.98 -8.45 -0.57
CA HIS A 86 3.18 -8.96 0.07
C HIS A 86 4.00 -7.85 0.74
N GLY A 87 4.12 -6.69 0.11
CA GLY A 87 4.76 -5.52 0.72
C GLY A 87 4.11 -5.14 2.05
N ILE A 88 2.77 -5.06 2.06
CA ILE A 88 1.98 -4.76 3.26
C ILE A 88 2.19 -5.81 4.34
N GLU A 89 2.15 -7.10 3.99
CA GLU A 89 2.38 -8.19 4.95
C GLU A 89 3.79 -8.18 5.54
N ASN A 90 4.80 -7.94 4.71
CA ASN A 90 6.20 -7.89 5.15
C ASN A 90 6.43 -6.72 6.10
N SER A 91 5.84 -5.56 5.80
CA SER A 91 5.89 -4.39 6.70
C SER A 91 5.24 -4.69 8.05
N LEU A 92 4.11 -5.41 8.07
CA LEU A 92 3.48 -5.88 9.31
C LEU A 92 4.39 -6.84 10.10
N LYS A 93 5.02 -7.81 9.42
CA LYS A 93 5.89 -8.85 10.03
C LYS A 93 7.25 -8.31 10.52
N GLY A 94 7.74 -7.18 10.00
CA GLY A 94 9.10 -6.65 10.14
C GLY A 94 9.67 -6.35 11.54
N ASN A 95 9.06 -6.80 12.63
CA ASN A 95 9.60 -6.70 14.00
C ASN A 95 9.99 -8.04 14.65
N SER A 96 9.75 -9.21 14.05
CA SER A 96 10.06 -10.51 14.68
C SER A 96 11.43 -11.10 14.30
N SER A 97 11.95 -10.83 13.09
CA SER A 97 13.15 -11.51 12.59
C SER A 97 14.49 -10.80 12.89
N LYS A 98 14.49 -9.47 13.09
CA LYS A 98 15.73 -8.71 13.38
C LYS A 98 16.30 -8.93 14.80
N LEU A 99 15.57 -9.56 15.71
CA LEU A 99 16.08 -9.97 17.03
C LEU A 99 16.90 -11.28 17.00
N SER A 100 16.85 -12.06 15.92
CA SER A 100 17.50 -13.39 15.85
C SER A 100 18.89 -13.41 15.19
N LEU A 101 19.29 -12.36 14.47
CA LEU A 101 20.55 -12.32 13.72
C LEU A 101 21.74 -11.67 14.47
N LYS A 102 21.55 -11.19 15.70
CA LYS A 102 22.61 -10.51 16.47
C LYS A 102 23.39 -11.41 17.46
N LYS A 103 23.11 -12.72 17.51
CA LYS A 103 23.82 -13.69 18.38
C LYS A 103 24.46 -14.79 17.55
N LYS A 104 25.54 -14.50 16.81
CA LYS A 104 26.56 -15.51 16.40
C LYS A 104 27.72 -14.84 15.67
N THR A 105 28.62 -14.16 16.40
CA THR A 105 30.07 -14.04 16.07
C THR A 105 30.81 -13.24 17.16
N ARG A 106 31.07 -13.89 18.29
CA ARG A 106 32.27 -13.63 19.11
C ARG A 106 32.84 -14.98 19.53
N LYS A 107 33.47 -15.69 18.58
CA LYS A 107 34.31 -16.85 18.90
C LYS A 107 35.73 -16.35 19.14
N ASN A 108 36.12 -16.47 20.41
CA ASN A 108 37.42 -16.25 21.05
C ASN A 108 38.67 -16.32 20.15
N ARG A 109 39.44 -15.23 20.10
CA ARG A 109 40.91 -15.34 19.96
C ARG A 109 41.48 -15.55 21.37
N LYS A 110 41.67 -16.82 21.76
CA LYS A 110 42.54 -17.18 22.90
C LYS A 110 43.91 -17.57 22.36
N LYS A 111 44.91 -16.98 23.01
CA LYS A 111 46.37 -17.08 22.92
C LYS A 111 46.90 -18.48 22.56
N LYS A 112 47.94 -18.51 21.72
CA LYS A 112 49.27 -19.01 22.09
C LYS A 112 50.32 -18.34 21.21
#